data_AF-A0A1I7YFD5-F1
#
_entry.id   AF-A0A1I7YFD5-F1
#
_cell.length_a   1.000
_cell.length_b   1.000
_cell.length_c   1.000
_cell.angle_alpha   90.00
_cell.angle_beta   90.00
_cell.angle_gamma   90.00
#
_symmetry.space_group_name_H-M   'P 1'
#
loop_
_entity.id
_entity.type
_entity.pdbx_description
1 polymer ?
#
loop_
_entity_poly.entity_id
_entity_poly.type
_entity_poly.pdbx_seq_one_letter_code
_entity_poly.pdbx_strand_id
1 'polypeptide(L)'
;MVWLDVPPSIKQLKQLTKLTSYFGAYASFYDENATIRMAFVENGKIEHFLYDEEDESYKPKEEVSENVIDFLLTCNIVELLIDVPVEGAAFVILSKLIAKGRLVFCGASEGELNEETSQALLDLLDQDQFQYLIIGCYRTARRVLDHWKSAKAKVGRCITVKVRQDSSEILNDFLSSRAEVTSREEKLAIYSKLPYLSDVSKRLYEWRSFHERRRVYFSYDNYPNINTESSINFGVI
;
A
#
# COMPACT_ATOMS: atom_id res chain seq x y z
N MET A 1 4.09 18.16 9.78
CA MET A 1 4.91 17.00 9.38
C MET A 1 6.36 17.48 9.25
N VAL A 2 7.21 17.13 10.20
CA VAL A 2 8.62 17.57 10.25
C VAL A 2 9.47 16.42 9.73
N TRP A 3 10.13 16.63 8.59
CA TRP A 3 11.15 15.71 8.08
C TRP A 3 12.48 16.05 8.75
N LEU A 4 13.14 15.06 9.34
CA LEU A 4 14.50 15.19 9.88
C LEU A 4 15.46 14.40 8.99
N ASP A 5 16.12 15.12 8.08
CA ASP A 5 17.22 14.63 7.25
C ASP A 5 18.52 14.49 8.07
N VAL A 6 18.88 13.27 8.49
CA VAL A 6 20.30 12.92 8.76
C VAL A 6 20.52 11.42 8.49
N PRO A 7 21.49 11.01 7.63
CA PRO A 7 21.77 9.60 7.39
C PRO A 7 22.59 8.99 8.55
N PRO A 8 22.26 7.82 9.10
CA PRO A 8 23.09 7.20 10.11
C PRO A 8 24.29 6.46 9.49
N SER A 9 25.49 6.84 9.95
CA SER A 9 26.76 6.21 9.62
C SER A 9 26.86 4.73 10.03
N ILE A 10 27.70 3.99 9.28
CA ILE A 10 27.99 2.54 9.29
C ILE A 10 28.26 1.88 10.67
N LYS A 11 28.33 2.64 11.78
CA LYS A 11 28.59 2.12 13.13
C LYS A 11 27.40 1.44 13.82
N GLN A 12 26.16 1.62 13.36
CA GLN A 12 24.98 1.05 14.04
C GLN A 12 24.75 -0.46 13.81
N LEU A 13 25.41 -1.08 12.83
CA LEU A 13 25.20 -2.49 12.47
C LEU A 13 25.76 -3.53 13.46
N LYS A 14 26.50 -3.13 14.50
CA LYS A 14 27.18 -4.05 15.43
C LYS A 14 26.45 -4.33 16.75
N GLN A 15 25.33 -3.68 17.06
CA GLN A 15 24.69 -3.81 18.38
C GLN A 15 23.53 -4.84 18.46
N LEU A 16 23.20 -5.54 17.39
CA LEU A 16 22.07 -6.48 17.31
C LEU A 16 22.27 -7.86 18.00
N THR A 17 23.22 -8.04 18.93
CA THR A 17 23.57 -9.39 19.46
C THR A 17 23.34 -9.65 20.95
N LYS A 18 22.72 -8.74 21.69
CA LYS A 18 22.35 -9.00 23.09
C LYS A 18 21.14 -8.17 23.45
N LEU A 19 20.01 -8.79 23.83
CA LEU A 19 19.38 -8.62 25.16
C LEU A 19 17.98 -9.26 25.18
N THR A 20 17.88 -10.35 25.95
CA THR A 20 16.65 -11.08 26.30
C THR A 20 15.95 -10.49 27.53
N SER A 21 14.61 -10.62 27.52
CA SER A 21 13.64 -10.69 28.64
C SER A 21 12.82 -9.44 29.01
N TYR A 22 11.51 -9.46 28.68
CA TYR A 22 10.32 -9.24 29.54
C TYR A 22 9.06 -8.94 28.70
N PHE A 23 8.09 -9.87 28.50
CA PHE A 23 6.84 -9.55 27.78
C PHE A 23 5.55 -10.30 28.19
N GLY A 24 5.58 -11.16 29.22
CA GLY A 24 4.46 -12.08 29.50
C GLY A 24 3.12 -11.45 29.88
N ALA A 25 3.10 -10.23 30.43
CA ALA A 25 1.86 -9.55 30.86
C ALA A 25 1.47 -8.36 29.96
N TYR A 26 2.37 -7.92 29.07
CA TYR A 26 2.16 -6.75 28.22
C TYR A 26 1.54 -7.13 26.87
N ALA A 27 1.90 -8.30 26.31
CA ALA A 27 1.37 -8.75 25.03
C ALA A 27 -0.17 -8.94 25.02
N SER A 28 -0.77 -9.35 26.15
CA SER A 28 -2.22 -9.57 26.26
C SER A 28 -3.03 -8.27 26.29
N PHE A 29 -2.52 -7.20 26.89
CA PHE A 29 -3.20 -5.90 26.91
C PHE A 29 -3.30 -5.26 25.51
N TYR A 30 -2.33 -5.61 24.66
CA TYR A 30 -2.12 -5.04 23.33
C TYR A 30 -2.79 -5.82 22.18
N ASP A 31 -3.13 -7.09 22.41
CA ASP A 31 -3.91 -7.94 21.47
C ASP A 31 -5.40 -7.54 21.49
N GLU A 32 -5.92 -7.12 22.65
CA GLU A 32 -7.33 -6.78 22.83
C GLU A 32 -7.69 -5.30 22.53
N ASN A 33 -6.72 -4.36 22.57
CA ASN A 33 -7.02 -2.91 22.59
C ASN A 33 -6.27 -2.03 21.57
N ALA A 34 -5.48 -2.59 20.63
CA ALA A 34 -4.80 -1.75 19.63
C ALA A 34 -5.64 -1.67 18.34
N THR A 35 -6.35 -0.56 18.16
CA THR A 35 -7.39 -0.42 17.14
C THR A 35 -6.86 -0.48 15.71
N ILE A 36 -5.69 0.08 15.40
CA ILE A 36 -5.02 -0.02 14.08
C ILE A 36 -3.50 0.11 14.27
N ARG A 37 -2.70 -0.79 13.66
CA ARG A 37 -1.23 -0.69 13.66
C ARG A 37 -0.68 -0.57 12.23
N MET A 38 0.17 0.43 12.02
CA MET A 38 0.96 0.59 10.79
C MET A 38 2.40 0.16 11.04
N ALA A 39 2.95 -0.61 10.11
CA ALA A 39 4.38 -0.90 10.05
C ALA A 39 5.03 -0.17 8.87
N PHE A 40 6.14 0.51 9.14
CA PHE A 40 6.95 1.21 8.15
C PHE A 40 8.34 0.57 8.09
N VAL A 41 8.75 0.14 6.89
CA VAL A 41 10.04 -0.53 6.67
C VAL A 41 10.94 0.33 5.80
N GLU A 42 12.06 0.79 6.38
CA GLU A 42 13.02 1.66 5.71
C GLU A 42 14.45 1.27 6.11
N ASN A 43 15.34 1.06 5.13
CA ASN A 43 16.78 0.82 5.35
C ASN A 43 17.12 -0.27 6.40
N GLY A 44 16.32 -1.34 6.45
CA GLY A 44 16.49 -2.44 7.40
C GLY A 44 16.00 -2.14 8.83
N LYS A 45 15.44 -0.96 9.07
CA LYS A 45 14.71 -0.61 10.28
C LYS A 45 13.22 -0.82 10.04
N ILE A 46 12.53 -1.28 11.07
CA ILE A 46 11.07 -1.39 11.06
C ILE A 46 10.56 -0.49 12.18
N GLU A 47 9.84 0.55 11.80
CA GLU A 47 9.10 1.40 12.73
C GLU A 47 7.65 0.95 12.77
N HIS A 48 7.02 1.09 13.93
CA HIS A 48 5.59 0.82 14.07
C HIS A 48 4.89 1.98 14.76
N PHE A 49 3.65 2.21 14.33
CA PHE A 49 2.80 3.29 14.78
C PHE A 49 1.49 2.71 15.29
N LEU A 50 0.97 3.32 16.36
CA LEU A 50 -0.37 3.09 16.85
C LEU A 50 -1.20 4.33 16.52
N TYR A 51 -2.40 4.10 16.01
CA TYR A 51 -3.41 5.14 15.87
C TYR A 51 -4.35 5.05 17.07
N ASP A 52 -4.64 6.18 17.68
CA ASP A 52 -5.74 6.31 18.64
C ASP A 52 -7.07 6.58 17.92
N GLU A 53 -8.14 6.74 18.70
CA GLU A 53 -9.48 7.02 18.17
C GLU A 53 -9.58 8.38 17.46
N GLU A 54 -8.56 9.24 17.57
CA GLU A 54 -8.48 10.57 16.95
C GLU A 54 -7.55 10.60 15.72
N ASP A 55 -7.15 9.43 15.20
CA ASP A 55 -6.19 9.27 14.10
C ASP A 55 -4.79 9.86 14.38
N GLU A 56 -4.45 10.15 15.64
CA GLU A 56 -3.11 10.59 16.00
C GLU A 56 -2.15 9.40 16.07
N SER A 57 -1.11 9.43 15.23
CA SER A 57 -0.08 8.39 15.23
C SER A 57 0.97 8.67 16.31
N TYR A 58 1.19 7.74 17.24
CA TYR A 58 2.29 7.83 18.20
C TYR A 58 3.27 6.65 18.07
N LYS A 59 4.57 6.96 18.26
CA LYS A 59 5.63 5.94 18.36
C LYS A 59 5.61 5.36 19.77
N PRO A 60 5.46 4.03 19.94
CA PRO A 60 5.58 3.42 21.25
C PRO A 60 6.99 3.66 21.82
N LYS A 61 7.08 3.97 23.11
CA LYS A 61 8.33 4.39 23.77
C LYS A 61 9.38 3.27 23.95
N GLU A 62 9.14 2.06 23.45
CA GLU A 62 9.98 0.90 23.74
C GLU A 62 10.54 0.26 22.45
N GLU A 63 11.85 0.03 22.47
CA GLU A 63 12.57 -0.71 21.44
C GLU A 63 12.12 -2.18 21.46
N VAL A 64 11.40 -2.61 20.43
CA VAL A 64 11.03 -4.01 20.21
C VAL A 64 12.30 -4.79 19.85
N SER A 65 12.89 -5.52 20.81
CA SER A 65 14.03 -6.41 20.55
C SER A 65 13.67 -7.91 20.60
N GLU A 66 14.33 -8.61 19.68
CA GLU A 66 14.55 -10.06 19.51
C GLU A 66 13.67 -10.90 18.59
N ASN A 67 12.48 -10.47 18.14
CA ASN A 67 11.99 -10.93 16.83
C ASN A 67 10.90 -10.00 16.30
N VAL A 68 11.31 -8.86 15.73
CA VAL A 68 10.37 -7.87 15.18
C VAL A 68 9.38 -8.53 14.22
N ILE A 69 9.82 -9.53 13.46
CA ILE A 69 8.93 -10.30 12.59
C ILE A 69 7.84 -11.02 13.39
N ASP A 70 8.17 -11.77 14.44
CA ASP A 70 7.15 -12.48 15.22
C ASP A 70 6.24 -11.49 15.97
N PHE A 71 6.80 -10.39 16.48
CA PHE A 71 6.01 -9.32 17.08
C PHE A 71 5.01 -8.73 16.08
N LEU A 72 5.45 -8.32 14.89
CA LEU A 72 4.58 -7.80 13.84
C LEU A 72 3.50 -8.81 13.42
N LEU A 73 3.80 -10.10 13.48
CA LEU A 73 2.82 -11.16 13.16
C LEU A 73 1.84 -11.45 14.29
N THR A 74 2.23 -11.22 15.53
CA THR A 74 1.31 -11.23 16.68
C THR A 74 0.43 -9.98 16.71
N CYS A 75 0.93 -8.87 16.17
CA CYS A 75 0.17 -7.64 16.04
C CYS A 75 -0.97 -7.77 15.01
N ASN A 76 -2.10 -7.11 15.27
CA ASN A 76 -3.15 -6.89 14.28
C ASN A 76 -2.76 -5.78 13.30
N ILE A 77 -1.70 -6.00 12.53
CA ILE A 77 -1.28 -5.08 11.47
C ILE A 77 -2.27 -5.17 10.33
N VAL A 78 -2.90 -4.04 10.04
CA VAL A 78 -3.83 -3.89 8.91
C VAL A 78 -3.23 -3.01 7.81
N GLU A 79 -2.15 -2.28 8.10
CA GLU A 79 -1.47 -1.39 7.17
C GLU A 79 0.05 -1.64 7.13
N LEU A 80 0.61 -1.79 5.93
CA LEU A 80 2.03 -1.99 5.70
C LEU A 80 2.57 -1.01 4.66
N LEU A 81 3.64 -0.29 4.97
CA LEU A 81 4.38 0.54 4.04
C LEU A 81 5.84 0.06 3.94
N ILE A 82 6.26 -0.27 2.72
CA ILE A 82 7.61 -0.75 2.40
C ILE A 82 8.24 0.27 1.45
N ASP A 83 9.22 1.02 1.97
CA ASP A 83 9.98 2.02 1.21
C ASP A 83 11.40 1.52 0.89
N VAL A 84 11.52 0.21 0.74
CA VAL A 84 12.73 -0.50 0.30
C VAL A 84 12.33 -1.51 -0.76
N PRO A 85 13.27 -2.01 -1.58
CA PRO A 85 12.99 -3.15 -2.45
C PRO A 85 12.35 -4.31 -1.67
N VAL A 86 11.25 -4.85 -2.20
CA VAL A 86 10.50 -5.94 -1.56
C VAL A 86 11.22 -7.27 -1.80
N GLU A 87 12.36 -7.42 -1.12
CA GLU A 87 13.24 -8.58 -1.16
C GLU A 87 13.62 -9.00 0.27
N GLY A 88 14.16 -10.22 0.42
CA GLY A 88 14.66 -10.73 1.70
C GLY A 88 13.64 -10.60 2.83
N ALA A 89 13.99 -9.85 3.88
CA ALA A 89 13.14 -9.66 5.05
C ALA A 89 11.82 -8.94 4.74
N ALA A 90 11.81 -7.94 3.84
CA ALA A 90 10.60 -7.21 3.46
C ALA A 90 9.59 -8.14 2.77
N PHE A 91 10.08 -8.99 1.86
CA PHE A 91 9.26 -10.01 1.22
C PHE A 91 8.72 -11.04 2.23
N VAL A 92 9.54 -11.49 3.17
CA VAL A 92 9.11 -12.43 4.23
C VAL A 92 8.00 -11.84 5.09
N ILE A 93 8.12 -10.56 5.48
CA ILE A 93 7.10 -9.86 6.26
C ILE A 93 5.80 -9.76 5.47
N LEU A 94 5.86 -9.27 4.23
CA LEU A 94 4.70 -9.15 3.34
C LEU A 94 4.00 -10.51 3.17
N SER A 95 4.73 -11.55 2.81
CA SER A 95 4.19 -12.90 2.58
C SER A 95 3.49 -13.47 3.80
N LYS A 96 4.08 -13.28 4.99
CA LYS A 96 3.47 -13.77 6.23
C LYS A 96 2.23 -12.97 6.63
N LEU A 97 2.21 -11.66 6.40
CA LEU A 97 1.04 -10.82 6.67
C LEU A 97 -0.11 -11.12 5.68
N ILE A 98 0.21 -11.39 4.41
CA ILE A 98 -0.74 -11.91 3.41
C ILE A 98 -1.32 -13.23 3.89
N ALA A 99 -0.48 -14.18 4.30
CA ALA A 99 -0.94 -15.49 4.77
C ALA A 99 -1.85 -15.42 6.01
N LYS A 100 -1.77 -14.35 6.80
CA LYS A 100 -2.65 -14.10 7.93
C LYS A 100 -4.02 -13.55 7.54
N GLY A 101 -4.19 -13.03 6.33
CA GLY A 101 -5.47 -12.51 5.85
C GLY A 101 -5.95 -11.27 6.62
N ARG A 102 -5.02 -10.43 7.08
CA ARG A 102 -5.33 -9.26 7.94
C ARG A 102 -5.02 -7.91 7.30
N LEU A 103 -4.20 -7.89 6.25
CA LEU A 103 -3.85 -6.66 5.57
C LEU A 103 -5.07 -6.07 4.86
N VAL A 104 -5.32 -4.79 5.10
CA VAL A 104 -6.32 -3.94 4.45
C VAL A 104 -5.62 -3.01 3.45
N PHE A 105 -4.42 -2.56 3.81
CA PHE A 105 -3.61 -1.62 3.05
C PHE A 105 -2.15 -2.08 2.93
N CYS A 106 -1.57 -1.91 1.74
CA CYS A 106 -0.16 -2.16 1.49
C CYS A 106 0.43 -1.10 0.56
N GLY A 107 1.62 -0.60 0.86
CA GLY A 107 2.41 0.24 -0.04
C GLY A 107 3.79 -0.38 -0.29
N ALA A 108 4.19 -0.47 -1.56
CA ALA A 108 5.51 -0.89 -1.99
C ALA A 108 6.04 0.12 -3.01
N SER A 109 6.79 1.13 -2.53
CA SER A 109 7.21 2.28 -3.32
C SER A 109 8.54 2.09 -4.06
N GLU A 110 9.40 1.18 -3.61
CA GLU A 110 10.75 1.02 -4.14
C GLU A 110 11.01 -0.34 -4.82
N GLY A 111 11.85 -0.30 -5.86
CA GLY A 111 12.38 -1.47 -6.54
C GLY A 111 11.49 -2.06 -7.63
N GLU A 112 12.11 -2.82 -8.54
CA GLU A 112 11.36 -3.74 -9.39
C GLU A 112 10.87 -4.91 -8.54
N LEU A 113 9.58 -5.21 -8.60
CA LEU A 113 9.05 -6.40 -7.94
C LEU A 113 9.29 -7.59 -8.86
N ASN A 114 9.93 -8.63 -8.33
CA ASN A 114 10.09 -9.90 -9.03
C ASN A 114 8.71 -10.57 -9.25
N GLU A 115 8.70 -11.67 -9.98
CA GLU A 115 7.46 -12.40 -10.31
C GLU A 115 6.74 -12.95 -9.07
N GLU A 116 7.48 -13.48 -8.11
CA GLU A 116 6.95 -14.04 -6.86
C GLU A 116 6.26 -12.95 -6.02
N THR A 117 6.93 -11.82 -5.78
CA THR A 117 6.36 -10.69 -5.04
C THR A 117 5.17 -10.10 -5.77
N SER A 118 5.23 -10.01 -7.10
CA SER A 118 4.09 -9.55 -7.89
C SER A 118 2.89 -10.46 -7.71
N GLN A 119 3.09 -11.77 -7.75
CA GLN A 119 2.02 -12.75 -7.54
C GLN A 119 1.43 -12.64 -6.13
N ALA A 120 2.28 -12.50 -5.10
CA ALA A 120 1.82 -12.30 -3.73
C ALA A 120 0.92 -11.06 -3.58
N LEU A 121 1.23 -9.96 -4.27
CA LEU A 121 0.38 -8.77 -4.28
C LEU A 121 -0.95 -8.97 -5.02
N LEU A 122 -0.98 -9.81 -6.06
CA LEU A 122 -2.23 -10.20 -6.71
C LEU A 122 -3.09 -11.06 -5.78
N ASP A 123 -2.47 -12.02 -5.09
CA ASP A 123 -3.15 -12.86 -4.10
C ASP A 123 -3.73 -12.01 -2.96
N LEU A 124 -3.01 -10.95 -2.56
CA LEU A 124 -3.48 -9.97 -1.60
C LEU A 124 -4.73 -9.22 -2.09
N LEU A 125 -4.77 -8.78 -3.35
CA LEU A 125 -5.94 -8.10 -3.95
C LEU A 125 -7.19 -8.99 -3.98
N ASP A 126 -7.00 -10.30 -4.06
CA ASP A 126 -8.07 -11.29 -4.03
C ASP A 126 -8.52 -11.64 -2.60
N GLN A 127 -7.94 -11.06 -1.55
CA GLN A 127 -8.46 -11.22 -0.19
C GLN A 127 -9.69 -10.33 0.06
N ASP A 128 -10.65 -10.80 0.85
CA ASP A 128 -11.92 -10.08 1.07
C ASP A 128 -11.73 -8.76 1.81
N GLN A 129 -10.83 -8.73 2.78
CA GLN A 129 -10.58 -7.59 3.63
C GLN A 129 -9.61 -6.57 3.02
N PHE A 130 -8.84 -6.95 1.99
CA PHE A 130 -7.89 -6.04 1.36
C PHE A 130 -8.62 -5.00 0.50
N GLN A 131 -8.19 -3.73 0.57
CA GLN A 131 -8.92 -2.63 -0.04
C GLN A 131 -8.03 -1.74 -0.92
N TYR A 132 -6.76 -1.53 -0.54
CA TYR A 132 -5.95 -0.51 -1.19
C TYR A 132 -4.45 -0.83 -1.27
N LEU A 133 -3.88 -0.73 -2.48
CA LEU A 133 -2.48 -1.01 -2.78
C LEU A 133 -1.79 0.23 -3.36
N ILE A 134 -0.66 0.66 -2.80
CA ILE A 134 0.23 1.65 -3.42
C ILE A 134 1.44 0.93 -4.02
N ILE A 135 1.77 1.22 -5.27
CA ILE A 135 2.89 0.61 -5.98
C ILE A 135 3.71 1.67 -6.72
N GLY A 136 5.03 1.60 -6.57
CA GLY A 136 6.00 2.38 -7.35
C GLY A 136 6.51 1.70 -8.62
N CYS A 137 6.10 0.44 -8.85
CA CYS A 137 6.58 -0.36 -9.98
C CYS A 137 5.54 -0.45 -11.11
N TYR A 138 5.90 0.07 -12.29
CA TYR A 138 5.08 0.02 -13.52
C TYR A 138 4.68 -1.41 -13.93
N ARG A 139 5.62 -2.37 -13.90
CA ARG A 139 5.35 -3.74 -14.36
C ARG A 139 4.30 -4.41 -13.48
N THR A 140 4.36 -4.18 -12.18
CA THR A 140 3.35 -4.67 -11.23
C THR A 140 2.01 -3.99 -11.44
N ALA A 141 1.99 -2.68 -11.69
CA ALA A 141 0.74 -1.98 -12.01
C ALA A 141 0.04 -2.59 -13.22
N ARG A 142 0.79 -2.90 -14.28
CA ARG A 142 0.27 -3.59 -15.46
C ARG A 142 -0.28 -4.97 -15.12
N ARG A 143 0.44 -5.76 -14.32
CA ARG A 143 -0.01 -7.08 -13.85
C ARG A 143 -1.32 -6.99 -13.06
N VAL A 144 -1.46 -5.99 -12.18
CA VAL A 144 -2.70 -5.75 -11.44
C VAL A 144 -3.85 -5.38 -12.38
N LEU A 145 -3.61 -4.46 -13.31
CA LEU A 145 -4.62 -4.05 -14.29
C LEU A 145 -5.04 -5.22 -15.19
N ASP A 146 -4.10 -6.08 -15.60
CA ASP A 146 -4.41 -7.27 -16.37
C ASP A 146 -5.15 -8.32 -15.53
N HIS A 147 -4.79 -8.48 -14.25
CA HIS A 147 -5.53 -9.32 -13.30
C HIS A 147 -6.99 -8.86 -13.17
N TRP A 148 -7.24 -7.56 -13.08
CA TRP A 148 -8.60 -7.02 -13.01
C TRP A 148 -9.48 -7.27 -14.25
N LYS A 149 -8.88 -7.63 -15.39
CA LYS A 149 -9.64 -8.11 -16.55
C LYS A 149 -10.15 -9.54 -16.35
N SER A 150 -9.56 -10.31 -15.44
CA SER A 150 -10.00 -11.66 -15.11
C SER A 150 -11.38 -11.66 -14.46
N ALA A 151 -12.19 -12.67 -14.80
CA ALA A 151 -13.48 -12.90 -14.15
C ALA A 151 -13.35 -13.20 -12.64
N LYS A 152 -12.19 -13.67 -12.20
CA LYS A 152 -11.92 -14.03 -10.79
C LYS A 152 -11.57 -12.83 -9.91
N ALA A 153 -11.13 -11.72 -10.51
CA ALA A 153 -10.68 -10.57 -9.75
C ALA A 153 -11.81 -9.95 -8.94
N LYS A 154 -11.50 -9.62 -7.68
CA LYS A 154 -12.41 -8.90 -6.80
C LYS A 154 -12.54 -7.44 -7.20
N VAL A 155 -13.75 -6.92 -7.07
CA VAL A 155 -14.08 -5.51 -7.34
C VAL A 155 -14.22 -4.72 -6.06
N GLY A 156 -14.31 -3.40 -6.15
CA GLY A 156 -14.24 -2.52 -4.98
C GLY A 156 -12.81 -2.42 -4.43
N ARG A 157 -11.79 -2.64 -5.28
CA ARG A 157 -10.38 -2.53 -4.95
C ARG A 157 -9.81 -1.29 -5.59
N CYS A 158 -8.89 -0.64 -4.89
CA CYS A 158 -8.17 0.52 -5.40
C CYS A 158 -6.67 0.25 -5.46
N ILE A 159 -6.01 0.80 -6.47
CA ILE A 159 -4.55 0.88 -6.49
C ILE A 159 -4.11 2.32 -6.75
N THR A 160 -2.97 2.69 -6.22
CA THR A 160 -2.27 3.93 -6.57
C THR A 160 -0.94 3.59 -7.16
N VAL A 161 -0.74 4.08 -8.38
CA VAL A 161 0.49 3.91 -9.12
C VAL A 161 1.27 5.21 -8.99
N LYS A 162 2.44 5.15 -8.34
CA LYS A 162 3.41 6.24 -8.38
C LYS A 162 4.12 6.18 -9.74
N VAL A 163 3.96 7.24 -10.52
CA VAL A 163 4.44 7.32 -11.90
C VAL A 163 5.75 8.10 -11.92
N ARG A 164 6.83 7.42 -12.31
CA ARG A 164 8.12 8.06 -12.64
C ARG A 164 8.15 8.47 -14.13
N GLN A 165 9.00 9.44 -14.48
CA GLN A 165 9.08 10.07 -15.81
C GLN A 165 9.10 9.09 -17.00
N ASP A 166 9.66 7.89 -16.83
CA ASP A 166 9.84 6.91 -17.92
C ASP A 166 8.59 6.07 -18.24
N SER A 167 7.46 6.30 -17.54
CA SER A 167 6.25 5.45 -17.62
C SER A 167 5.27 5.85 -18.74
N SER A 168 5.75 6.48 -19.81
CA SER A 168 4.93 7.14 -20.84
C SER A 168 3.94 6.21 -21.57
N GLU A 169 4.24 4.91 -21.68
CA GLU A 169 3.41 3.95 -22.41
C GLU A 169 2.04 3.73 -21.75
N ILE A 170 2.00 3.47 -20.43
CA ILE A 170 0.73 3.27 -19.71
C ILE A 170 -0.11 4.53 -19.71
N LEU A 171 0.54 5.71 -19.58
CA LEU A 171 -0.15 7.00 -19.64
C LEU A 171 -0.92 7.13 -20.95
N ASN A 172 -0.28 6.83 -22.09
CA ASN A 172 -0.93 6.94 -23.38
C ASN A 172 -2.14 5.99 -23.52
N ASP A 173 -2.04 4.76 -23.03
CA ASP A 173 -3.10 3.75 -23.15
C ASP A 173 -4.41 4.17 -22.47
N PHE A 174 -4.36 4.64 -21.21
CA PHE A 174 -5.60 5.05 -20.54
C PHE A 174 -6.00 6.49 -20.86
N LEU A 175 -5.06 7.41 -21.13
CA LEU A 175 -5.41 8.80 -21.47
C LEU A 175 -6.13 8.88 -22.83
N SER A 176 -5.80 7.99 -23.77
CA SER A 176 -6.40 7.97 -25.11
C SER A 176 -7.87 7.56 -25.12
N SER A 177 -8.33 6.82 -24.10
CA SER A 177 -9.67 6.25 -24.01
C SER A 177 -10.48 6.75 -22.81
N ARG A 178 -9.97 7.78 -22.12
CA ARG A 178 -10.60 8.35 -20.94
C ARG A 178 -11.92 9.03 -21.29
N ALA A 179 -12.93 8.82 -20.45
CA ALA A 179 -14.15 9.63 -20.45
C ALA A 179 -14.33 10.27 -19.09
N GLU A 180 -14.48 11.59 -19.05
CA GLU A 180 -14.69 12.29 -17.79
C GLU A 180 -16.09 12.00 -17.23
N VAL A 181 -16.15 11.63 -15.95
CA VAL A 181 -17.39 11.52 -15.19
C VAL A 181 -17.77 12.92 -14.73
N THR A 182 -18.80 13.50 -15.34
CA THR A 182 -19.19 14.91 -15.09
C THR A 182 -20.36 15.06 -14.11
N SER A 183 -21.23 14.04 -13.99
CA SER A 183 -22.34 14.06 -13.03
C SER A 183 -21.83 13.89 -11.60
N ARG A 184 -22.32 14.75 -10.70
CA ARG A 184 -22.02 14.66 -9.27
C ARG A 184 -22.60 13.39 -8.65
N GLU A 185 -23.83 13.06 -9.00
CA GLU A 185 -24.55 11.87 -8.53
C GLU A 185 -23.80 10.60 -8.94
N GLU A 186 -23.32 10.55 -10.17
CA GLU A 186 -22.52 9.43 -10.68
C GLU A 186 -21.19 9.32 -9.93
N LYS A 187 -20.46 10.43 -9.73
CA LYS A 187 -19.23 10.44 -8.92
C LYS A 187 -19.45 9.89 -7.52
N LEU A 188 -20.51 10.35 -6.82
CA LEU A 188 -20.83 9.89 -5.47
C LEU A 188 -21.17 8.39 -5.44
N ALA A 189 -21.89 7.89 -6.45
CA ALA A 189 -22.20 6.47 -6.58
C ALA A 189 -20.97 5.60 -6.87
N ILE A 190 -19.94 6.15 -7.52
CA ILE A 190 -18.66 5.47 -7.73
C ILE A 190 -17.86 5.48 -6.42
N TYR A 191 -17.74 6.63 -5.75
CA TYR A 191 -16.99 6.75 -4.50
C TYR A 191 -17.57 5.92 -3.35
N SER A 192 -18.88 5.70 -3.30
CA SER A 192 -19.47 4.79 -2.31
C SER A 192 -19.04 3.33 -2.50
N LYS A 193 -18.62 2.94 -3.71
CA LYS A 193 -18.09 1.61 -4.03
C LYS A 193 -16.56 1.55 -3.98
N LEU A 194 -15.91 2.71 -4.12
CA LEU A 194 -14.46 2.87 -4.19
C LEU A 194 -14.02 3.99 -3.22
N PRO A 195 -14.10 3.78 -1.90
CA PRO A 195 -13.80 4.83 -0.92
C PRO A 195 -12.35 5.32 -1.00
N TYR A 196 -11.40 4.45 -1.34
CA TYR A 196 -9.99 4.83 -1.50
C TYR A 196 -9.69 5.55 -2.81
N LEU A 197 -10.66 5.65 -3.73
CA LEU A 197 -10.56 6.49 -4.91
C LEU A 197 -11.04 7.93 -4.63
N SER A 198 -11.76 8.15 -3.52
CA SER A 198 -12.49 9.39 -3.29
C SER A 198 -11.59 10.54 -2.85
N ASP A 199 -10.94 11.18 -3.82
CA ASP A 199 -10.67 12.61 -3.71
C ASP A 199 -11.72 13.37 -4.51
N VAL A 200 -12.74 13.87 -3.82
CA VAL A 200 -13.85 14.63 -4.42
C VAL A 200 -13.39 15.90 -5.12
N SER A 201 -12.20 16.42 -4.79
CA SER A 201 -11.63 17.60 -5.43
C SER A 201 -11.03 17.28 -6.81
N LYS A 202 -10.67 16.01 -7.06
CA LYS A 202 -10.05 15.58 -8.32
C LYS A 202 -11.09 15.28 -9.40
N ARG A 203 -10.64 15.40 -10.65
CA ARG A 203 -11.39 14.91 -11.80
C ARG A 203 -11.38 13.38 -11.78
N LEU A 204 -12.51 12.80 -12.14
CA LEU A 204 -12.72 11.37 -12.19
C LEU A 204 -12.95 10.96 -13.64
N TYR A 205 -12.28 9.90 -14.07
CA TYR A 205 -12.34 9.40 -15.43
C TYR A 205 -12.71 7.92 -15.43
N GLU A 206 -13.46 7.49 -16.44
CA GLU A 206 -13.67 6.08 -16.78
C GLU A 206 -12.69 5.69 -17.89
N TRP A 207 -12.06 4.52 -17.75
CA TRP A 207 -11.25 3.90 -18.80
C TRP A 207 -12.14 3.02 -19.69
N ARG A 208 -12.67 3.60 -20.78
CA ARG A 208 -13.70 2.93 -21.60
C ARG A 208 -13.22 1.68 -22.34
N SER A 209 -11.96 1.63 -22.77
CA SER A 209 -11.42 0.48 -23.50
C SER A 209 -10.88 -0.63 -22.60
N PHE A 210 -11.05 -0.51 -21.27
CA PHE A 210 -10.41 -1.42 -20.33
C PHE A 210 -10.92 -2.86 -20.44
N HIS A 211 -12.24 -3.06 -20.33
CA HIS A 211 -12.86 -4.39 -20.33
C HIS A 211 -14.38 -4.30 -20.55
N GLU A 212 -15.01 -5.33 -21.12
CA GLU A 212 -16.45 -5.33 -21.41
C GLU A 212 -17.33 -5.48 -20.17
N ARG A 213 -16.83 -6.13 -19.12
CA ARG A 213 -17.62 -6.50 -17.92
C ARG A 213 -17.20 -5.77 -16.65
N ARG A 214 -16.10 -5.02 -16.69
CA ARG A 214 -15.50 -4.35 -15.54
C ARG A 214 -15.26 -2.92 -15.91
N ARG A 215 -15.59 -2.00 -15.01
CA ARG A 215 -15.35 -0.57 -15.21
C ARG A 215 -14.20 -0.16 -14.32
N VAL A 216 -13.18 0.41 -14.93
CA VAL A 216 -12.07 1.02 -14.19
C VAL A 216 -12.23 2.51 -14.21
N TYR A 217 -12.24 3.09 -13.01
CA TYR A 217 -12.26 4.52 -12.79
C TYR A 217 -10.88 4.96 -12.30
N PHE A 218 -10.48 6.17 -12.65
CA PHE A 218 -9.20 6.69 -12.22
C PHE A 218 -9.20 8.21 -12.06
N SER A 219 -8.31 8.68 -11.20
CA SER A 219 -8.06 10.10 -10.94
C SER A 219 -6.56 10.34 -10.85
N TYR A 220 -6.11 11.49 -11.32
CA TYR A 220 -4.71 11.91 -11.24
C TYR A 220 -4.66 13.42 -10.99
N ASP A 221 -3.59 13.89 -10.34
CA ASP A 221 -3.36 15.31 -10.16
C ASP A 221 -3.03 15.97 -11.49
N ASN A 222 -3.61 17.17 -11.73
CA ASN A 222 -3.45 17.95 -12.97
C ASN A 222 -2.04 17.81 -13.54
N TYR A 223 -1.96 17.29 -14.77
CA TYR A 223 -0.80 17.04 -15.64
C TYR A 223 0.56 16.95 -14.92
N PRO A 224 1.28 15.81 -14.98
CA PRO A 224 2.52 15.61 -14.23
C PRO A 224 3.43 16.83 -14.39
N ASN A 225 3.49 17.66 -13.36
CA ASN A 225 4.44 18.75 -13.33
C ASN A 225 5.79 18.06 -13.25
N ILE A 226 6.67 18.35 -14.22
CA ILE A 226 7.83 17.52 -14.58
C ILE A 226 8.82 17.36 -13.40
N ASN A 227 8.64 18.16 -12.34
CA ASN A 227 9.47 18.24 -11.15
C ASN A 227 8.92 17.49 -9.92
N THR A 228 7.74 16.86 -9.98
CA THR A 228 7.13 16.18 -8.81
C THR A 228 6.64 14.78 -9.15
N GLU A 229 6.86 13.84 -8.21
CA GLU A 229 6.30 12.49 -8.27
C GLU A 229 4.78 12.58 -8.48
N SER A 230 4.29 11.96 -9.55
CA SER A 230 2.87 11.99 -9.91
C SER A 230 2.22 10.68 -9.51
N SER A 231 0.98 10.74 -9.05
CA SER A 231 0.22 9.55 -8.66
C SER A 231 -1.06 9.43 -9.50
N ILE A 232 -1.40 8.19 -9.81
CA ILE A 232 -2.65 7.85 -10.48
C ILE A 232 -3.35 6.81 -9.63
N ASN A 233 -4.54 7.15 -9.19
CA ASN A 233 -5.39 6.28 -8.41
C ASN A 233 -6.35 5.59 -9.38
N PHE A 234 -6.44 4.27 -9.32
CA PHE A 234 -7.37 3.45 -10.07
C PHE A 234 -8.30 2.71 -9.10
N GLY A 235 -9.52 2.45 -9.52
CA GLY A 235 -10.41 1.53 -8.83
C GLY A 235 -11.32 0.79 -9.81
N VAL A 236 -11.65 -0.46 -9.48
CA VAL A 236 -12.42 -1.36 -10.35
C VAL A 236 -13.78 -1.70 -9.77
N ILE A 237 -14.83 -1.65 -10.61
CA ILE A 237 -16.23 -2.02 -10.31
C ILE A 237 -16.68 -3.13 -11.26
#